data_AF-A0A0U5H4G7-F1
#
_entry.id   AF-A0A0U5H4G7-F1
#
_cell.length_a   1.000
_cell.length_b   1.000
_cell.length_c   1.000
_cell.angle_alpha   90.00
_cell.angle_beta   90.00
_cell.angle_gamma   90.00
#
_symmetry.space_group_name_H-M   'P 1'
#
loop_
_entity.id
_entity.type
_entity.pdbx_description
1 polymer ?
#
loop_
_entity_poly.entity_id
_entity_poly.type
_entity_poly.pdbx_seq_one_letter_code
_entity_poly.pdbx_strand_id
1 'polypeptide(L)'
;MSSDQPTPADEADATSVAVTEDRSLANAHGALDVVHAASTTVDDQLAAIDDRTSEQVADAEWVVDEVGSLSATIQEIAATATEVSEQSERAAAETADGRDAAQDAIDTMEDVRTVSENVVAEVDALRDRIDRIADALAGIDRIADQTNMLALNASIEAARTDGDNDGFAVVADEIKELAAESQEQADDIEDALDAVRAATEETVAQLDEAADEIERGADQTADAMASLDAVAETVEETAAGIASVSTATDDQAQTTEAVAERCETLAERATAIDDDVAAIRDARSEQTAMLGEVEGVLTAADADRRSRLADAPTLDTGVPGLDDLLGGGLVVGGQAVLRYDAATDAVDGLLAQLVATAAASGTAVSLTPPPTLDRGTLADAFAAADDSLVDALGDDRLFVLDPFGGWPDGRNVFDLRESSLAAANETTAARRDAPLLVVGNIAGEVEILGEADARAARYENDDGVFGSRDTVLNVVGDSVPETLAAFYAGAADQVVAVSQDADALAVERRRTPTSDDSASRAATLQPSPPFVSLRSE
;
A
#
# COMPACT_ATOMS: atom_id res chain seq x y z
N MET A 1 0.08 19.55 -82.05
CA MET A 1 0.70 19.47 -80.71
C MET A 1 0.40 20.79 -80.06
N SER A 2 -0.70 20.85 -79.32
CA SER A 2 -1.07 22.00 -78.51
C SER A 2 -0.40 21.77 -77.17
N SER A 3 0.63 22.55 -76.88
CA SER A 3 1.31 22.54 -75.59
C SER A 3 0.35 23.20 -74.60
N ASP A 4 -0.23 22.40 -73.72
CA ASP A 4 -1.03 22.85 -72.58
C ASP A 4 -0.04 23.46 -71.58
N GLN A 5 0.18 24.77 -71.67
CA GLN A 5 0.93 25.50 -70.64
C GLN A 5 -0.02 25.74 -69.48
N PRO A 6 0.40 25.45 -68.24
CA PRO A 6 -0.40 25.72 -67.05
C PRO A 6 -0.78 27.20 -67.03
N THR A 7 -2.01 27.48 -66.63
CA THR A 7 -2.47 28.86 -66.53
C THR A 7 -1.87 29.51 -65.28
N PRO A 8 -1.71 30.85 -65.23
CA PRO A 8 -1.20 31.53 -64.03
C PRO A 8 -2.03 31.29 -62.75
N ALA A 9 -3.25 30.75 -62.87
CA ALA A 9 -4.05 30.28 -61.75
C ALA A 9 -3.59 28.89 -61.22
N ASP A 10 -3.16 27.98 -62.10
CA ASP A 10 -2.62 26.66 -61.71
C ASP A 10 -1.26 26.79 -61.01
N GLU A 11 -0.42 27.75 -61.42
CA GLU A 11 0.87 28.02 -60.77
C GLU A 11 0.69 28.66 -59.38
N ALA A 12 -0.31 29.51 -59.19
CA ALA A 12 -0.62 30.11 -57.89
C ALA A 12 -1.18 29.07 -56.89
N ASP A 13 -2.03 28.15 -57.36
CA ASP A 13 -2.60 27.06 -56.55
C ASP A 13 -1.52 26.04 -56.15
N ALA A 14 -0.64 25.65 -57.08
CA ALA A 14 0.49 24.75 -56.80
C ALA A 14 1.50 25.34 -55.80
N THR A 15 1.74 26.65 -55.86
CA THR A 15 2.64 27.32 -54.91
C THR A 15 1.98 27.46 -53.53
N SER A 16 0.66 27.67 -53.45
CA SER A 16 -0.11 27.72 -52.19
C SER A 16 -0.08 26.38 -51.47
N VAL A 17 -0.24 25.27 -52.20
CA VAL A 17 -0.19 23.91 -51.64
C VAL A 17 1.20 23.59 -51.06
N ALA A 18 2.27 23.96 -51.76
CA ALA A 18 3.65 23.70 -51.31
C ALA A 18 4.00 24.39 -49.97
N VAL A 19 3.43 25.57 -49.68
CA VAL A 19 3.71 26.30 -48.43
C VAL A 19 2.92 25.74 -47.23
N THR A 20 1.70 25.27 -47.45
CA THR A 20 0.93 24.53 -46.42
C THR A 20 1.59 23.18 -46.10
N GLU A 21 2.09 22.47 -47.13
CA GLU A 21 2.82 21.20 -46.98
C GLU A 21 4.09 21.35 -46.15
N ASP A 22 4.80 22.45 -46.36
CA ASP A 22 6.07 22.72 -45.70
C ASP A 22 5.95 23.07 -44.22
N ARG A 23 4.90 23.80 -43.82
CA ARG A 23 4.65 24.14 -42.41
C ARG A 23 4.11 22.95 -41.64
N SER A 24 3.37 22.06 -42.32
CA SER A 24 2.97 20.76 -41.77
C SER A 24 4.18 19.87 -41.46
N LEU A 25 5.31 20.06 -42.14
CA LEU A 25 6.50 19.22 -41.99
C LEU A 25 7.25 19.45 -40.67
N ALA A 26 7.47 20.71 -40.28
CA ALA A 26 8.11 21.04 -39.00
C ALA A 26 7.29 20.54 -37.80
N ASN A 27 5.96 20.60 -37.91
CA ASN A 27 5.05 20.09 -36.87
C ASN A 27 5.12 18.58 -36.74
N ALA A 28 5.23 17.87 -37.86
CA ALA A 28 5.35 16.43 -37.87
C ALA A 28 6.66 15.95 -37.20
N HIS A 29 7.77 16.68 -37.38
CA HIS A 29 9.02 16.38 -36.67
C HIS A 29 8.90 16.52 -35.15
N GLY A 30 8.35 17.65 -34.66
CA GLY A 30 8.17 17.84 -33.23
C GLY A 30 7.24 16.80 -32.60
N ALA A 31 6.22 16.36 -33.34
CA ALA A 31 5.34 15.28 -32.90
C ALA A 31 6.06 13.92 -32.82
N LEU A 32 6.94 13.61 -33.78
CA LEU A 32 7.74 12.38 -33.76
C LEU A 32 8.68 12.31 -32.55
N ASP A 33 9.36 13.41 -32.22
CA ASP A 33 10.27 13.46 -31.06
C ASP A 33 9.54 13.16 -29.74
N VAL A 34 8.34 13.73 -29.58
CA VAL A 34 7.49 13.46 -28.41
C VAL A 34 7.08 11.99 -28.35
N VAL A 35 6.72 11.39 -29.48
CA VAL A 35 6.37 9.96 -29.54
C VAL A 35 7.60 9.08 -29.25
N HIS A 36 8.79 9.44 -29.72
CA HIS A 36 10.03 8.72 -29.38
C HIS A 36 10.33 8.76 -27.88
N ALA A 37 10.23 9.93 -27.26
CA ALA A 37 10.45 10.08 -25.81
C ALA A 37 9.43 9.25 -25.01
N ALA A 38 8.15 9.27 -25.40
CA ALA A 38 7.11 8.43 -24.80
C ALA A 38 7.41 6.94 -25.00
N SER A 39 7.89 6.53 -26.18
CA SER A 39 8.25 5.15 -26.50
C SER A 39 9.38 4.61 -25.63
N THR A 40 10.41 5.41 -25.34
CA THR A 40 11.48 5.03 -24.40
C THR A 40 10.95 4.89 -22.97
N THR A 41 10.06 5.79 -22.56
CA THR A 41 9.44 5.71 -21.23
C THR A 41 8.63 4.42 -21.05
N VAL A 42 7.93 3.97 -22.10
CA VAL A 42 7.18 2.70 -22.09
C VAL A 42 8.13 1.51 -21.95
N ASP A 43 9.28 1.48 -22.62
CA ASP A 43 10.27 0.41 -22.44
C ASP A 43 10.75 0.27 -20.99
N ASP A 44 11.09 1.41 -20.36
CA ASP A 44 11.55 1.43 -18.97
C ASP A 44 10.44 0.91 -18.03
N GLN A 45 9.18 1.24 -18.32
CA GLN A 45 8.04 0.74 -17.56
C GLN A 45 7.84 -0.77 -17.76
N LEU A 46 7.97 -1.28 -18.98
CA LEU A 46 7.87 -2.71 -19.27
C LEU A 46 8.98 -3.51 -18.58
N ALA A 47 10.21 -3.01 -18.56
CA ALA A 47 11.31 -3.63 -17.81
C ALA A 47 11.00 -3.68 -16.31
N ALA A 48 10.47 -2.59 -15.74
CA ALA A 48 10.08 -2.57 -14.34
C ALA A 48 8.86 -3.47 -14.03
N ILE A 49 7.99 -3.77 -15.00
CA ILE A 49 6.90 -4.75 -14.82
C ILE A 49 7.47 -6.18 -14.81
N ASP A 50 8.40 -6.49 -15.71
CA ASP A 50 9.12 -7.77 -15.80
C ASP A 50 9.81 -8.13 -14.47
N ASP A 51 10.57 -7.17 -13.91
CA ASP A 51 11.25 -7.33 -12.61
C ASP A 51 10.25 -7.62 -11.48
N ARG A 52 9.17 -6.83 -11.39
CA ARG A 52 8.14 -7.01 -10.34
C ARG A 52 7.38 -8.32 -10.49
N THR A 53 7.14 -8.77 -11.72
CA THR A 53 6.44 -10.02 -12.00
C THR A 53 7.30 -11.20 -11.60
N SER A 54 8.61 -11.14 -11.90
CA SER A 54 9.60 -12.12 -11.44
C SER A 54 9.68 -12.19 -9.91
N GLU A 55 9.70 -11.04 -9.23
CA GLU A 55 9.66 -10.97 -7.76
C GLU A 55 8.36 -11.59 -7.20
N GLN A 56 7.20 -11.31 -7.80
CA GLN A 56 5.92 -11.88 -7.38
C GLN A 56 5.87 -13.41 -7.50
N VAL A 57 6.47 -13.98 -8.55
CA VAL A 57 6.55 -15.44 -8.71
C VAL A 57 7.44 -16.03 -7.61
N ALA A 58 8.60 -15.44 -7.35
CA ALA A 58 9.51 -15.91 -6.30
C ALA A 58 8.86 -15.82 -4.90
N ASP A 59 8.14 -14.74 -4.61
CA ASP A 59 7.37 -14.58 -3.37
C ASP A 59 6.25 -15.63 -3.26
N ALA A 60 5.54 -15.92 -4.36
CA ALA A 60 4.50 -16.94 -4.38
C ALA A 60 5.06 -18.34 -4.09
N GLU A 61 6.20 -18.70 -4.71
CA GLU A 61 6.91 -19.96 -4.47
C GLU A 61 7.35 -20.08 -3.00
N TRP A 62 7.89 -19.00 -2.43
CA TRP A 62 8.28 -18.98 -1.01
C TRP A 62 7.09 -19.19 -0.09
N VAL A 63 5.95 -18.54 -0.34
CA VAL A 63 4.73 -18.74 0.45
C VAL A 63 4.24 -20.20 0.33
N VAL A 64 4.34 -20.83 -0.84
CA VAL A 64 3.96 -22.24 -1.02
C VAL A 64 4.84 -23.18 -0.18
N ASP A 65 6.13 -22.90 -0.08
CA ASP A 65 7.05 -23.69 0.78
C ASP A 65 6.69 -23.54 2.28
N GLU A 66 6.40 -22.31 2.73
CA GLU A 66 5.94 -22.04 4.10
C GLU A 66 4.59 -22.71 4.40
N VAL A 67 3.66 -22.73 3.44
CA VAL A 67 2.40 -23.49 3.52
C VAL A 67 2.67 -24.98 3.70
N GLY A 68 3.68 -25.53 3.01
CA GLY A 68 4.11 -26.91 3.19
C GLY A 68 4.57 -27.20 4.62
N SER A 69 5.40 -26.33 5.18
CA SER A 69 5.85 -26.42 6.58
C SER A 69 4.70 -26.28 7.59
N LEU A 70 3.77 -25.36 7.32
CA LEU A 70 2.59 -25.15 8.14
C LEU A 70 1.67 -26.38 8.11
N SER A 71 1.50 -27.03 6.96
CA SER A 71 0.71 -28.25 6.81
C SER A 71 1.27 -29.40 7.66
N ALA A 72 2.59 -29.57 7.71
CA ALA A 72 3.23 -30.56 8.58
C ALA A 72 2.96 -30.26 10.07
N THR A 73 3.01 -28.99 10.46
CA THR A 73 2.72 -28.55 11.83
C THR A 73 1.27 -28.80 12.21
N ILE A 74 0.32 -28.51 11.31
CA ILE A 74 -1.11 -28.79 11.48
C ILE A 74 -1.35 -30.29 11.72
N GLN A 75 -0.67 -31.16 10.95
CA GLN A 75 -0.76 -32.61 11.13
C GLN A 75 -0.23 -33.07 12.50
N GLU A 76 0.87 -32.48 12.97
CA GLU A 76 1.44 -32.76 14.28
C GLU A 76 0.49 -32.31 15.42
N ILE A 77 -0.14 -31.14 15.29
CA ILE A 77 -1.14 -30.65 16.24
C ILE A 77 -2.36 -31.57 16.25
N ALA A 78 -2.86 -31.99 15.08
CA ALA A 78 -3.99 -32.91 14.98
C ALA A 78 -3.71 -34.27 15.65
N ALA A 79 -2.51 -34.81 15.44
CA ALA A 79 -2.06 -36.04 16.09
C ALA A 79 -1.98 -35.87 17.62
N THR A 80 -1.39 -34.77 18.08
CA THR A 80 -1.30 -34.43 19.52
C THR A 80 -2.68 -34.25 20.14
N ALA A 81 -3.62 -33.61 19.43
CA ALA A 81 -4.98 -33.41 19.89
C ALA A 81 -5.72 -34.74 20.05
N THR A 82 -5.53 -35.66 19.10
CA THR A 82 -6.07 -37.03 19.19
C THR A 82 -5.49 -37.77 20.40
N GLU A 83 -4.17 -37.70 20.60
CA GLU A 83 -3.50 -38.34 21.73
C GLU A 83 -3.99 -37.82 23.08
N VAL A 84 -4.12 -36.48 23.21
CA VAL A 84 -4.65 -35.86 24.43
C VAL A 84 -6.11 -36.25 24.67
N SER A 85 -6.94 -36.33 23.61
CA SER A 85 -8.32 -36.80 23.73
C SER A 85 -8.39 -38.24 24.28
N GLU A 86 -7.58 -39.15 23.74
CA GLU A 86 -7.51 -40.51 24.27
C GLU A 86 -7.00 -40.58 25.72
N GLN A 87 -6.04 -39.73 26.09
CA GLN A 87 -5.56 -39.64 27.47
C GLN A 87 -6.64 -39.11 28.41
N SER A 88 -7.42 -38.11 28.00
CA SER A 88 -8.57 -37.60 28.76
C SER A 88 -9.64 -38.68 28.95
N GLU A 89 -9.96 -39.46 27.92
CA GLU A 89 -10.90 -40.58 28.04
C GLU A 89 -10.42 -41.65 29.03
N ARG A 90 -9.12 -42.00 29.00
CA ARG A 90 -8.53 -42.94 29.97
C ARG A 90 -8.57 -42.37 31.39
N ALA A 91 -8.19 -41.10 31.57
CA ALA A 91 -8.23 -40.45 32.88
C ALA A 91 -9.65 -40.36 33.45
N ALA A 92 -10.66 -40.14 32.60
CA ALA A 92 -12.05 -40.14 33.00
C ALA A 92 -12.50 -41.53 33.50
N ALA A 93 -12.12 -42.59 32.79
CA ALA A 93 -12.38 -43.97 33.20
C ALA A 93 -11.69 -44.32 34.52
N GLU A 94 -10.40 -44.01 34.68
CA GLU A 94 -9.67 -44.25 35.92
C GLU A 94 -10.25 -43.47 37.10
N THR A 95 -10.74 -42.25 36.87
CA THR A 95 -11.39 -41.44 37.91
C THR A 95 -12.75 -42.04 38.31
N ALA A 96 -13.52 -42.57 37.35
CA ALA A 96 -14.77 -43.28 37.63
C ALA A 96 -14.51 -44.55 38.47
N ASP A 97 -13.53 -45.38 38.06
CA ASP A 97 -13.14 -46.57 38.82
C ASP A 97 -12.66 -46.21 40.24
N GLY A 98 -11.92 -45.10 40.38
CA GLY A 98 -11.49 -44.59 41.68
C GLY A 98 -12.65 -44.15 42.59
N ARG A 99 -13.69 -43.53 42.02
CA ARG A 99 -14.90 -43.14 42.76
C ARG A 99 -15.66 -44.36 43.25
N ASP A 100 -15.84 -45.36 42.40
CA ASP A 100 -16.51 -46.61 42.77
C ASP A 100 -15.76 -47.32 43.91
N ALA A 101 -14.42 -47.39 43.84
CA ALA A 101 -13.60 -47.96 44.90
C ALA A 101 -13.67 -47.17 46.23
N ALA A 102 -13.74 -45.84 46.16
CA ALA A 102 -13.93 -44.99 47.34
C ALA A 102 -15.30 -45.21 47.99
N GLN A 103 -16.36 -45.34 47.18
CA GLN A 103 -17.70 -45.65 47.66
C GLN A 103 -17.75 -47.02 48.33
N ASP A 104 -17.18 -48.06 47.71
CA ASP A 104 -17.10 -49.40 48.28
C ASP A 104 -16.35 -49.40 49.64
N ALA A 105 -15.32 -48.56 49.78
CA ALA A 105 -14.58 -48.41 51.03
C ALA A 105 -15.42 -47.71 52.12
N ILE A 106 -16.21 -46.70 51.78
CA ILE A 106 -17.16 -46.05 52.71
C ILE A 106 -18.19 -47.09 53.19
N ASP A 107 -18.82 -47.82 52.27
CA ASP A 107 -19.81 -48.86 52.60
C ASP A 107 -19.20 -49.92 53.54
N THR A 108 -17.96 -50.33 53.26
CA THR A 108 -17.22 -51.27 54.13
C THR A 108 -16.98 -50.69 55.52
N MET A 109 -16.65 -49.40 55.65
CA MET A 109 -16.47 -48.76 56.96
C MET A 109 -17.79 -48.73 57.76
N GLU A 110 -18.93 -48.50 57.10
CA GLU A 110 -20.25 -48.55 57.72
C GLU A 110 -20.61 -49.96 58.22
N ASP A 111 -20.25 -50.99 57.45
CA ASP A 111 -20.42 -52.39 57.86
C ASP A 111 -19.55 -52.72 59.09
N VAL A 112 -18.28 -52.29 59.09
CA VAL A 112 -17.38 -52.50 60.24
C VAL A 112 -17.89 -51.75 61.48
N ARG A 113 -18.39 -50.52 61.33
CA ARG A 113 -19.03 -49.78 62.43
C ARG A 113 -20.19 -50.59 63.03
N THR A 114 -21.05 -51.12 62.18
CA THR A 114 -22.20 -51.94 62.60
C THR A 114 -21.75 -53.21 63.34
N VAL A 115 -20.69 -53.87 62.88
CA VAL A 115 -20.11 -55.02 63.58
C VAL A 115 -19.56 -54.61 64.95
N SER A 116 -18.81 -53.51 65.05
CA SER A 116 -18.29 -52.99 66.32
C SER A 116 -19.39 -52.68 67.32
N GLU A 117 -20.48 -52.01 66.89
CA GLU A 117 -21.65 -51.73 67.74
C GLU A 117 -22.29 -53.01 68.29
N ASN A 118 -22.39 -54.07 67.48
CA ASN A 118 -22.90 -55.37 67.92
C ASN A 118 -21.96 -56.03 68.94
N VAL A 119 -20.64 -55.92 68.77
CA VAL A 119 -19.67 -56.45 69.74
C VAL A 119 -19.78 -55.71 71.07
N VAL A 120 -19.91 -54.38 71.05
CA VAL A 120 -20.13 -53.57 72.27
C VAL A 120 -21.37 -54.08 73.03
N ALA A 121 -22.49 -54.33 72.33
CA ALA A 121 -23.71 -54.86 72.95
C ALA A 121 -23.52 -56.25 73.58
N GLU A 122 -22.77 -57.15 72.94
CA GLU A 122 -22.45 -58.48 73.49
C GLU A 122 -21.52 -58.39 74.71
N VAL A 123 -20.57 -57.45 74.70
CA VAL A 123 -19.65 -57.18 75.81
C VAL A 123 -20.40 -56.61 77.03
N ASP A 124 -21.35 -55.72 76.82
CA ASP A 124 -22.23 -55.23 77.90
C ASP A 124 -23.13 -56.34 78.46
N ALA A 125 -23.65 -57.22 77.61
CA ALA A 125 -24.39 -58.41 78.07
C ALA A 125 -23.50 -59.38 78.87
N LEU A 126 -22.20 -59.45 78.58
CA LEU A 126 -21.23 -60.20 79.36
C LEU A 126 -20.98 -59.57 80.73
N ARG A 127 -20.85 -58.23 80.81
CA ARG A 127 -20.76 -57.50 82.10
C ARG A 127 -21.95 -57.82 83.00
N ASP A 128 -23.17 -57.76 82.47
CA ASP A 128 -24.39 -58.09 83.21
C ASP A 128 -24.38 -59.54 83.74
N ARG A 129 -23.79 -60.49 82.98
CA ARG A 129 -23.67 -61.88 83.40
C ARG A 129 -22.62 -62.03 84.51
N ILE A 130 -21.48 -61.34 84.41
CA ILE A 130 -20.43 -61.35 85.43
C ILE A 130 -20.97 -60.82 86.75
N ASP A 131 -21.67 -59.67 86.75
CA ASP A 131 -22.25 -59.09 87.96
C ASP A 131 -23.27 -60.04 88.63
N ARG A 132 -24.08 -60.77 87.85
CA ARG A 132 -24.98 -61.79 88.39
C ARG A 132 -24.26 -62.98 89.02
N ILE A 133 -23.10 -63.39 88.48
CA ILE A 133 -22.31 -64.48 89.06
C ILE A 133 -21.65 -64.00 90.36
N ALA A 134 -21.14 -62.77 90.39
CA ALA A 134 -20.60 -62.16 91.61
C ALA A 134 -21.65 -62.10 92.74
N ASP A 135 -22.87 -61.67 92.43
CA ASP A 135 -24.00 -61.69 93.39
C ASP A 135 -24.29 -63.10 93.93
N ALA A 136 -24.20 -64.12 93.07
CA ALA A 136 -24.41 -65.51 93.46
C ALA A 136 -23.28 -66.03 94.35
N LEU A 137 -22.02 -65.70 94.05
CA LEU A 137 -20.84 -66.05 94.86
C LEU A 137 -20.90 -65.41 96.24
N ALA A 138 -21.27 -64.13 96.33
CA ALA A 138 -21.52 -63.48 97.62
C ALA A 138 -22.67 -64.16 98.41
N GLY A 139 -23.60 -64.82 97.72
CA GLY A 139 -24.58 -65.72 98.33
C GLY A 139 -23.96 -67.01 98.89
N ILE A 140 -23.09 -67.66 98.12
CA ILE A 140 -22.39 -68.89 98.49
C ILE A 140 -21.46 -68.65 99.68
N ASP A 141 -20.66 -67.58 99.66
CA ASP A 141 -19.76 -67.23 100.77
C ASP A 141 -20.53 -67.03 102.07
N ARG A 142 -21.66 -66.28 102.03
CA ARG A 142 -22.55 -66.14 103.20
C ARG A 142 -23.10 -67.47 103.71
N ILE A 143 -23.44 -68.40 102.82
CA ILE A 143 -23.91 -69.74 103.20
C ILE A 143 -22.77 -70.56 103.82
N ALA A 144 -21.58 -70.49 103.25
CA ALA A 144 -20.39 -71.17 103.74
C ALA A 144 -19.99 -70.63 105.13
N ASP A 145 -20.01 -69.32 105.34
CA ASP A 145 -19.73 -68.70 106.64
C ASP A 145 -20.78 -69.10 107.70
N GLN A 146 -22.06 -69.11 107.31
CA GLN A 146 -23.14 -69.59 108.18
C GLN A 146 -22.99 -71.08 108.52
N THR A 147 -22.55 -71.89 107.55
CA THR A 147 -22.32 -73.33 107.71
C THR A 147 -21.12 -73.59 108.61
N ASN A 148 -20.03 -72.85 108.45
CA ASN A 148 -18.85 -72.86 109.31
C ASN A 148 -19.22 -72.47 110.76
N MET A 149 -20.06 -71.43 110.93
CA MET A 149 -20.58 -71.04 112.24
C MET A 149 -21.49 -72.10 112.88
N LEU A 150 -22.35 -72.76 112.09
CA LEU A 150 -23.20 -73.86 112.55
C LEU A 150 -22.36 -75.07 112.98
N ALA A 151 -21.36 -75.43 112.17
CA ALA A 151 -20.42 -76.51 112.44
C ALA A 151 -19.60 -76.22 113.71
N LEU A 152 -19.09 -75.00 113.88
CA LEU A 152 -18.38 -74.57 115.09
C LEU A 152 -19.26 -74.69 116.34
N ASN A 153 -20.52 -74.25 116.27
CA ASN A 153 -21.46 -74.40 117.39
C ASN A 153 -21.73 -75.88 117.70
N ALA A 154 -21.81 -76.74 116.68
CA ALA A 154 -21.98 -78.19 116.85
C ALA A 154 -20.74 -78.85 117.47
N SER A 155 -19.52 -78.52 117.03
CA SER A 155 -18.26 -79.01 117.63
C SER A 155 -18.14 -78.59 119.10
N ILE A 156 -18.55 -77.36 119.46
CA ILE A 156 -18.58 -76.88 120.85
C ILE A 156 -19.57 -77.69 121.71
N GLU A 157 -20.77 -77.98 121.20
CA GLU A 157 -21.80 -78.71 121.92
C GLU A 157 -21.42 -80.20 122.10
N ALA A 158 -20.79 -80.79 121.09
CA ALA A 158 -20.23 -82.14 121.15
C ALA A 158 -19.14 -82.27 122.24
N ALA A 159 -18.29 -81.23 122.41
CA ALA A 159 -17.26 -81.17 123.45
C ALA A 159 -17.81 -80.90 124.87
N ARG A 160 -19.07 -80.46 125.02
CA ARG A 160 -19.71 -80.08 126.30
C ARG A 160 -20.50 -81.20 126.98
N THR A 161 -20.86 -82.26 126.25
CA THR A 161 -21.76 -83.31 126.73
C THR A 161 -20.97 -84.53 127.21
N ASP A 162 -21.10 -84.93 128.48
CA ASP A 162 -20.43 -86.11 129.05
C ASP A 162 -21.04 -87.43 128.49
N GLY A 163 -20.46 -88.03 127.45
CA GLY A 163 -20.87 -89.30 126.83
C GLY A 163 -20.21 -89.62 125.47
N ASP A 164 -20.51 -90.80 124.87
CA ASP A 164 -20.00 -91.32 123.57
C ASP A 164 -20.42 -90.42 122.36
N ASN A 165 -19.86 -89.20 122.26
CA ASN A 165 -20.15 -88.22 121.21
C ASN A 165 -18.97 -87.98 120.24
N ASP A 166 -17.91 -88.79 120.29
CA ASP A 166 -16.73 -88.65 119.43
C ASP A 166 -17.09 -88.64 117.94
N GLY A 167 -18.08 -89.42 117.51
CA GLY A 167 -18.52 -89.44 116.11
C GLY A 167 -19.22 -88.15 115.65
N PHE A 168 -19.87 -87.41 116.55
CA PHE A 168 -20.57 -86.16 116.22
C PHE A 168 -19.59 -84.99 116.11
N ALA A 169 -18.55 -84.97 116.94
CA ALA A 169 -17.46 -83.99 116.86
C ALA A 169 -16.70 -84.12 115.53
N VAL A 170 -16.39 -85.36 115.10
CA VAL A 170 -15.72 -85.60 113.80
C VAL A 170 -16.56 -85.09 112.62
N VAL A 171 -17.88 -85.31 112.63
CA VAL A 171 -18.76 -84.80 111.55
C VAL A 171 -18.84 -83.27 111.56
N ALA A 172 -18.88 -82.63 112.73
CA ALA A 172 -18.91 -81.19 112.82
C ALA A 172 -17.59 -80.55 112.33
N ASP A 173 -16.44 -81.15 112.63
CA ASP A 173 -15.15 -80.69 112.11
C ASP A 173 -15.04 -80.91 110.59
N GLU A 174 -15.54 -82.02 110.04
CA GLU A 174 -15.61 -82.26 108.60
C GLU A 174 -16.50 -81.22 107.87
N ILE A 175 -17.67 -80.88 108.44
CA ILE A 175 -18.55 -79.83 107.87
C ILE A 175 -17.84 -78.47 107.91
N LYS A 176 -17.08 -78.20 108.97
CA LYS A 176 -16.31 -76.96 109.12
C LYS A 176 -15.22 -76.85 108.06
N GLU A 177 -14.50 -77.94 107.80
CA GLU A 177 -13.45 -78.02 106.77
C GLU A 177 -14.05 -77.84 105.37
N LEU A 178 -15.16 -78.51 105.07
CA LEU A 178 -15.91 -78.34 103.80
C LEU A 178 -16.44 -76.91 103.61
N ALA A 179 -16.88 -76.26 104.68
CA ALA A 179 -17.34 -74.87 104.63
C ALA A 179 -16.18 -73.90 104.35
N ALA A 180 -15.02 -74.12 104.97
CA ALA A 180 -13.81 -73.34 104.70
C ALA A 180 -13.30 -73.57 103.26
N GLU A 181 -13.29 -74.82 102.78
CA GLU A 181 -12.92 -75.15 101.39
C GLU A 181 -13.90 -74.54 100.38
N SER A 182 -15.19 -74.44 100.74
CA SER A 182 -16.20 -73.75 99.91
C SER A 182 -15.98 -72.24 99.86
N GLN A 183 -15.51 -71.61 100.94
CA GLN A 183 -15.12 -70.19 100.94
C GLN A 183 -13.88 -69.97 100.09
N GLU A 184 -12.84 -70.78 100.25
CA GLU A 184 -11.62 -70.70 99.45
C GLU A 184 -11.93 -70.84 97.95
N GLN A 185 -12.79 -71.79 97.56
CA GLN A 185 -13.25 -71.89 96.17
C GLN A 185 -14.09 -70.70 95.71
N ALA A 186 -14.89 -70.10 96.59
CA ALA A 186 -15.67 -68.91 96.23
C ALA A 186 -14.76 -67.71 95.97
N ASP A 187 -13.74 -67.51 96.81
CA ASP A 187 -12.71 -66.48 96.68
C ASP A 187 -11.91 -66.67 95.37
N ASP A 188 -11.47 -67.90 95.06
CA ASP A 188 -10.75 -68.21 93.81
C ASP A 188 -11.60 -67.88 92.56
N ILE A 189 -12.91 -68.11 92.61
CA ILE A 189 -13.82 -67.77 91.50
C ILE A 189 -14.05 -66.25 91.43
N GLU A 190 -14.12 -65.56 92.57
CA GLU A 190 -14.24 -64.10 92.61
C GLU A 190 -13.02 -63.42 91.97
N ASP A 191 -11.80 -63.85 92.32
CA ASP A 191 -10.56 -63.38 91.70
C ASP A 191 -10.55 -63.62 90.17
N ALA A 192 -11.04 -64.78 89.71
CA ALA A 192 -11.16 -65.08 88.30
C ALA A 192 -12.20 -64.19 87.59
N LEU A 193 -13.33 -63.87 88.24
CA LEU A 193 -14.33 -62.95 87.69
C LEU A 193 -13.81 -61.53 87.60
N ASP A 194 -13.05 -61.05 88.58
CA ASP A 194 -12.42 -59.73 88.55
C ASP A 194 -11.44 -59.60 87.37
N ALA A 195 -10.67 -60.65 87.09
CA ALA A 195 -9.81 -60.70 85.91
C ALA A 195 -10.62 -60.63 84.59
N VAL A 196 -11.75 -61.36 84.50
CA VAL A 196 -12.64 -61.30 83.33
C VAL A 196 -13.29 -59.91 83.20
N ARG A 197 -13.71 -59.29 84.32
CA ARG A 197 -14.28 -57.95 84.35
C ARG A 197 -13.28 -56.91 83.83
N ALA A 198 -12.05 -56.95 84.30
CA ALA A 198 -10.98 -56.08 83.84
C ALA A 198 -10.70 -56.24 82.33
N ALA A 199 -10.63 -57.49 81.83
CA ALA A 199 -10.47 -57.76 80.40
C ALA A 199 -11.66 -57.26 79.56
N THR A 200 -12.87 -57.33 80.12
CA THR A 200 -14.10 -56.84 79.48
C THR A 200 -14.08 -55.31 79.39
N GLU A 201 -13.65 -54.62 80.45
CA GLU A 201 -13.45 -53.16 80.46
C GLU A 201 -12.38 -52.69 79.47
N GLU A 202 -11.26 -53.39 79.40
CA GLU A 202 -10.22 -53.13 78.40
C GLU A 202 -10.74 -53.32 76.97
N THR A 203 -11.53 -54.37 76.73
CA THR A 203 -12.14 -54.64 75.41
C THR A 203 -13.08 -53.51 74.98
N VAL A 204 -13.89 -52.95 75.88
CA VAL A 204 -14.74 -51.79 75.56
C VAL A 204 -13.91 -50.59 75.18
N ALA A 205 -12.85 -50.28 75.93
CA ALA A 205 -11.98 -49.14 75.60
C ALA A 205 -11.32 -49.29 74.22
N GLN A 206 -10.91 -50.51 73.84
CA GLN A 206 -10.37 -50.80 72.51
C GLN A 206 -11.44 -50.70 71.40
N LEU A 207 -12.69 -51.06 71.69
CA LEU A 207 -13.80 -50.91 70.73
C LEU A 207 -14.18 -49.45 70.51
N ASP A 208 -14.16 -48.62 71.56
CA ASP A 208 -14.37 -47.17 71.45
C ASP A 208 -13.27 -46.52 70.57
N GLU A 209 -12.01 -46.89 70.80
CA GLU A 209 -10.89 -46.42 69.96
C GLU A 209 -11.03 -46.90 68.50
N ALA A 210 -11.46 -48.15 68.29
CA ALA A 210 -11.72 -48.66 66.95
C ALA A 210 -12.87 -47.91 66.25
N ALA A 211 -13.92 -47.53 66.97
CA ALA A 211 -15.04 -46.75 66.42
C ALA A 211 -14.58 -45.35 65.95
N ASP A 212 -13.79 -44.65 66.77
CA ASP A 212 -13.20 -43.36 66.40
C ASP A 212 -12.35 -43.48 65.13
N GLU A 213 -11.60 -44.57 64.99
CA GLU A 213 -10.70 -44.74 63.85
C GLU A 213 -11.42 -45.16 62.57
N ILE A 214 -12.55 -45.87 62.68
CA ILE A 214 -13.47 -46.14 61.56
C ILE A 214 -14.09 -44.82 61.08
N GLU A 215 -14.54 -43.95 61.98
CA GLU A 215 -15.11 -42.65 61.62
C GLU A 215 -14.08 -41.78 60.89
N ARG A 216 -12.84 -41.69 61.40
CA ARG A 216 -11.74 -41.00 60.70
C ARG A 216 -11.44 -41.60 59.33
N GLY A 217 -11.48 -42.92 59.21
CA GLY A 217 -11.26 -43.59 57.93
C GLY A 217 -12.34 -43.28 56.90
N ALA A 218 -13.60 -43.22 57.33
CA ALA A 218 -14.73 -42.85 56.49
C ALA A 218 -14.60 -41.39 56.01
N ASP A 219 -14.29 -40.46 56.91
CA ASP A 219 -14.08 -39.04 56.58
C ASP A 219 -12.95 -38.87 55.55
N GLN A 220 -11.80 -39.53 55.77
CA GLN A 220 -10.66 -39.47 54.83
C GLN A 220 -11.01 -40.03 53.44
N THR A 221 -11.83 -41.08 53.40
CA THR A 221 -12.28 -41.69 52.14
C THR A 221 -13.27 -40.77 51.41
N ALA A 222 -14.16 -40.09 52.14
CA ALA A 222 -15.05 -39.08 51.58
C ALA A 222 -14.29 -37.88 51.00
N ASP A 223 -13.24 -37.41 51.68
CA ASP A 223 -12.36 -36.35 51.16
C ASP A 223 -11.62 -36.78 49.88
N ALA A 224 -11.19 -38.04 49.79
CA ALA A 224 -10.61 -38.61 48.58
C ALA A 224 -11.61 -38.68 47.43
N MET A 225 -12.87 -39.06 47.71
CA MET A 225 -13.95 -39.05 46.72
C MET A 225 -14.22 -37.63 46.18
N ALA A 226 -14.28 -36.62 47.04
CA ALA A 226 -14.42 -35.23 46.62
C ALA A 226 -13.24 -34.74 45.77
N SER A 227 -12.03 -35.23 46.05
CA SER A 227 -10.85 -34.91 45.23
C SER A 227 -10.93 -35.57 43.84
N LEU A 228 -11.40 -36.81 43.76
CA LEU A 228 -11.67 -37.48 42.49
C LEU A 228 -12.76 -36.75 41.69
N ASP A 229 -13.76 -36.18 42.37
CA ASP A 229 -14.79 -35.36 41.71
C ASP A 229 -14.20 -34.15 40.99
N ALA A 230 -13.31 -33.42 41.67
CA ALA A 230 -12.62 -32.28 41.07
C ALA A 230 -11.70 -32.69 39.90
N VAL A 231 -11.05 -33.85 39.99
CA VAL A 231 -10.24 -34.39 38.88
C VAL A 231 -11.11 -34.70 37.68
N ALA A 232 -12.27 -35.32 37.87
CA ALA A 232 -13.20 -35.62 36.78
C ALA A 232 -13.65 -34.34 36.05
N GLU A 233 -14.01 -33.30 36.79
CA GLU A 233 -14.38 -31.99 36.22
C GLU A 233 -13.23 -31.41 35.37
N THR A 234 -12.00 -31.46 35.89
CA THR A 234 -10.81 -30.99 35.16
C THR A 234 -10.56 -31.79 33.88
N VAL A 235 -10.80 -33.11 33.91
CA VAL A 235 -10.66 -33.99 32.74
C VAL A 235 -11.72 -33.65 31.68
N GLU A 236 -12.97 -33.40 32.09
CA GLU A 236 -14.05 -32.97 31.18
C GLU A 236 -13.74 -31.62 30.52
N GLU A 237 -13.24 -30.65 31.29
CA GLU A 237 -12.78 -29.36 30.75
C GLU A 237 -11.63 -29.54 29.75
N THR A 238 -10.68 -30.43 30.05
CA THR A 238 -9.57 -30.76 29.15
C THR A 238 -10.07 -31.37 27.84
N ALA A 239 -11.04 -32.28 27.91
CA ALA A 239 -11.66 -32.90 26.73
C ALA A 239 -12.44 -31.87 25.88
N ALA A 240 -13.14 -30.93 26.51
CA ALA A 240 -13.79 -29.84 25.78
C ALA A 240 -12.78 -28.88 25.13
N GLY A 241 -11.68 -28.59 25.82
CA GLY A 241 -10.57 -27.80 25.30
C GLY A 241 -9.92 -28.44 24.08
N ILE A 242 -9.65 -29.75 24.12
CA ILE A 242 -9.00 -30.45 23.00
C ILE A 242 -9.91 -30.56 21.78
N ALA A 243 -11.23 -30.72 21.96
CA ALA A 243 -12.20 -30.66 20.86
C ALA A 243 -12.20 -29.29 20.15
N SER A 244 -12.03 -28.21 20.90
CA SER A 244 -11.90 -26.85 20.36
C SER A 244 -10.59 -26.69 19.57
N VAL A 245 -9.48 -27.24 20.07
CA VAL A 245 -8.19 -27.27 19.36
C VAL A 245 -8.31 -28.06 18.05
N SER A 246 -8.98 -29.21 18.06
CA SER A 246 -9.21 -30.00 16.84
C SER A 246 -9.97 -29.21 15.79
N THR A 247 -11.06 -28.52 16.19
CA THR A 247 -11.85 -27.69 15.27
C THR A 247 -11.00 -26.55 14.68
N ALA A 248 -10.25 -25.84 15.51
CA ALA A 248 -9.36 -24.77 15.04
C ALA A 248 -8.26 -25.28 14.10
N THR A 249 -7.79 -26.52 14.31
CA THR A 249 -6.78 -27.19 13.48
C THR A 249 -7.34 -27.52 12.10
N ASP A 250 -8.59 -28.00 12.02
CA ASP A 250 -9.30 -28.24 10.76
C ASP A 250 -9.53 -26.94 9.97
N ASP A 251 -9.96 -25.86 10.65
CA ASP A 251 -10.13 -24.54 10.03
C ASP A 251 -8.79 -24.00 9.48
N GLN A 252 -7.70 -24.23 10.22
CA GLN A 252 -6.37 -23.84 9.80
C GLN A 252 -5.91 -24.63 8.57
N ALA A 253 -6.19 -25.93 8.51
CA ALA A 253 -5.91 -26.76 7.33
C ALA A 253 -6.60 -26.22 6.07
N GLN A 254 -7.90 -25.93 6.16
CA GLN A 254 -8.67 -25.35 5.05
C GLN A 254 -8.12 -23.99 4.62
N THR A 255 -7.73 -23.15 5.58
CA THR A 255 -7.15 -21.84 5.28
C THR A 255 -5.81 -21.97 4.57
N THR A 256 -4.95 -22.90 5.01
CA THR A 256 -3.66 -23.17 4.39
C THR A 256 -3.82 -23.68 2.96
N GLU A 257 -4.79 -24.57 2.69
CA GLU A 257 -5.12 -25.00 1.33
C GLU A 257 -5.56 -23.82 0.43
N ALA A 258 -6.42 -22.93 0.95
CA ALA A 258 -6.87 -21.76 0.20
C ALA A 258 -5.74 -20.76 -0.09
N VAL A 259 -4.73 -20.66 0.80
CA VAL A 259 -3.53 -19.85 0.54
C VAL A 259 -2.70 -20.47 -0.58
N ALA A 260 -2.51 -21.79 -0.58
CA ALA A 260 -1.78 -22.50 -1.63
C ALA A 260 -2.43 -22.28 -3.02
N GLU A 261 -3.75 -22.45 -3.13
CA GLU A 261 -4.51 -22.21 -4.36
C GLU A 261 -4.38 -20.76 -4.85
N ARG A 262 -4.39 -19.80 -3.92
CA ARG A 262 -4.20 -18.37 -4.26
C ARG A 262 -2.80 -18.09 -4.79
N CYS A 263 -1.76 -18.74 -4.26
CA CYS A 263 -0.41 -18.62 -4.77
C CYS A 263 -0.26 -19.24 -6.17
N GLU A 264 -0.89 -20.39 -6.43
CA GLU A 264 -0.93 -20.98 -7.77
C GLU A 264 -1.61 -20.03 -8.77
N THR A 265 -2.77 -19.48 -8.40
CA THR A 265 -3.46 -18.46 -9.21
C THR A 265 -2.61 -17.21 -9.44
N LEU A 266 -1.79 -16.80 -8.45
CA LEU A 266 -0.90 -15.66 -8.58
C LEU A 266 0.22 -15.95 -9.59
N ALA A 267 0.82 -17.14 -9.54
CA ALA A 267 1.83 -17.57 -10.50
C ALA A 267 1.29 -17.64 -11.94
N GLU A 268 0.07 -18.16 -12.12
CA GLU A 268 -0.61 -18.16 -13.43
C GLU A 268 -0.84 -16.74 -13.96
N ARG A 269 -1.28 -15.82 -13.10
CA ARG A 269 -1.48 -14.41 -13.49
C ARG A 269 -0.16 -13.71 -13.83
N ALA A 270 0.91 -14.02 -13.11
CA ALA A 270 2.23 -13.51 -13.42
C ALA A 270 2.70 -13.97 -14.80
N THR A 271 2.50 -15.25 -15.14
CA THR A 271 2.79 -15.76 -16.49
C THR A 271 1.97 -15.04 -17.57
N ALA A 272 0.69 -14.78 -17.31
CA ALA A 272 -0.15 -14.02 -18.24
C ALA A 272 0.34 -12.57 -18.43
N ILE A 273 0.86 -11.93 -17.38
CA ILE A 273 1.47 -10.59 -17.47
C ILE A 273 2.73 -10.63 -18.32
N ASP A 274 3.57 -11.66 -18.20
CA ASP A 274 4.76 -11.81 -19.05
C ASP A 274 4.39 -11.93 -20.53
N ASP A 275 3.34 -12.70 -20.85
CA ASP A 275 2.81 -12.81 -22.21
C ASP A 275 2.29 -11.46 -22.74
N ASP A 276 1.56 -10.70 -21.92
CA ASP A 276 1.08 -9.36 -22.26
C ASP A 276 2.24 -8.38 -22.49
N VAL A 277 3.27 -8.42 -21.63
CA VAL A 277 4.48 -7.60 -21.78
C VAL A 277 5.20 -7.94 -23.09
N ALA A 278 5.32 -9.21 -23.44
CA ALA A 278 5.89 -9.64 -24.71
C ALA A 278 5.10 -9.08 -25.91
N ALA A 279 3.77 -9.17 -25.88
CA ALA A 279 2.91 -8.62 -26.92
C ALA A 279 3.04 -7.09 -27.06
N ILE A 280 3.16 -6.37 -25.94
CA ILE A 280 3.38 -4.91 -25.95
C ILE A 280 4.76 -4.58 -26.55
N ARG A 281 5.81 -5.33 -26.19
CA ARG A 281 7.16 -5.16 -26.76
C ARG A 281 7.16 -5.33 -28.28
N ASP A 282 6.44 -6.34 -28.79
CA ASP A 282 6.30 -6.57 -30.23
C ASP A 282 5.57 -5.41 -30.93
N ALA A 283 4.42 -4.97 -30.40
CA ALA A 283 3.68 -3.83 -30.94
C ALA A 283 4.51 -2.53 -30.92
N ARG A 284 5.31 -2.34 -29.87
CA ARG A 284 6.21 -1.18 -29.73
C ARG A 284 7.35 -1.23 -30.74
N SER A 285 7.89 -2.42 -31.03
CA SER A 285 8.90 -2.60 -32.06
C SER A 285 8.36 -2.20 -33.43
N GLU A 286 7.14 -2.62 -33.76
CA GLU A 286 6.45 -2.24 -35.01
C GLU A 286 6.19 -0.72 -35.06
N GLN A 287 5.72 -0.13 -33.95
CA GLN A 287 5.53 1.32 -33.86
C GLN A 287 6.83 2.09 -34.10
N THR A 288 7.94 1.63 -33.53
CA THR A 288 9.26 2.28 -33.70
C THR A 288 9.73 2.20 -35.15
N ALA A 289 9.48 1.07 -35.82
CA ALA A 289 9.78 0.91 -37.24
C ALA A 289 8.94 1.88 -38.10
N MET A 290 7.63 2.01 -37.83
CA MET A 290 6.77 2.97 -38.53
C MET A 290 7.20 4.42 -38.31
N LEU A 291 7.59 4.79 -37.09
CA LEU A 291 8.09 6.14 -36.79
C LEU A 291 9.37 6.46 -37.56
N GLY A 292 10.30 5.50 -37.67
CA GLY A 292 11.49 5.66 -38.48
C GLY A 292 11.21 5.84 -39.98
N GLU A 293 10.15 5.20 -40.51
CA GLU A 293 9.72 5.43 -41.89
C GLU A 293 9.15 6.85 -42.08
N VAL A 294 8.32 7.32 -41.14
CA VAL A 294 7.77 8.69 -41.18
C VAL A 294 8.89 9.73 -41.05
N GLU A 295 9.84 9.54 -40.13
CA GLU A 295 11.02 10.40 -39.98
C GLU A 295 11.82 10.47 -41.28
N GLY A 296 11.99 9.34 -41.97
CA GLY A 296 12.63 9.29 -43.28
C GLY A 296 11.91 10.11 -44.35
N VAL A 297 10.57 10.05 -44.38
CA VAL A 297 9.75 10.84 -45.32
C VAL A 297 9.84 12.34 -45.01
N LEU A 298 9.72 12.71 -43.74
CA LEU A 298 9.81 14.12 -43.32
C LEU A 298 11.19 14.71 -43.60
N THR A 299 12.26 13.96 -43.32
CA THR A 299 13.63 14.40 -43.63
C THR A 299 13.83 14.65 -45.13
N ALA A 300 13.25 13.80 -45.99
CA ALA A 300 13.31 13.98 -47.43
C ALA A 300 12.54 15.22 -47.90
N ALA A 301 11.36 15.47 -47.33
CA ALA A 301 10.55 16.63 -47.68
C ALA A 301 11.12 17.95 -47.09
N ASP A 302 11.80 17.92 -45.93
CA ASP A 302 12.56 19.06 -45.38
C ASP A 302 13.71 19.47 -46.31
N ALA A 303 14.42 18.47 -46.86
CA ALA A 303 15.48 18.71 -47.84
C ALA A 303 14.93 19.34 -49.14
N ASP A 304 13.76 18.90 -49.61
CA ASP A 304 13.09 19.51 -50.76
C ASP A 304 12.67 20.96 -50.48
N ARG A 305 12.07 21.22 -49.30
CA ARG A 305 11.73 22.57 -48.84
C ARG A 305 12.95 23.48 -48.81
N ARG A 306 14.04 23.06 -48.17
CA ARG A 306 15.28 23.86 -48.11
C ARG A 306 15.83 24.15 -49.50
N SER A 307 15.79 23.18 -50.41
CA SER A 307 16.21 23.39 -51.80
C SER A 307 15.34 24.42 -52.52
N ARG A 308 14.02 24.40 -52.34
CA ARG A 308 13.11 25.40 -52.94
C ARG A 308 13.33 26.80 -52.39
N LEU A 309 13.53 26.92 -51.08
CA LEU A 309 13.76 28.20 -50.42
C LEU A 309 15.15 28.78 -50.70
N ALA A 310 16.15 27.96 -50.99
CA ALA A 310 17.48 28.42 -51.38
C ALA A 310 17.47 29.25 -52.68
N ASP A 311 16.54 28.95 -53.60
CA ASP A 311 16.38 29.65 -54.88
C ASP A 311 15.26 30.70 -54.86
N ALA A 312 14.57 30.88 -53.74
CA ALA A 312 13.46 31.81 -53.61
C ALA A 312 13.96 33.28 -53.56
N PRO A 313 13.17 34.24 -54.07
CA PRO A 313 13.51 35.65 -53.97
C PRO A 313 13.57 36.08 -52.50
N THR A 314 14.33 37.13 -52.21
CA THR A 314 14.44 37.70 -50.86
C THR A 314 13.80 39.08 -50.80
N LEU A 315 13.27 39.43 -49.63
CA LEU A 315 12.84 40.78 -49.27
C LEU A 315 14.04 41.53 -48.68
N ASP A 316 14.29 42.71 -49.24
CA ASP A 316 15.27 43.67 -48.73
C ASP A 316 14.85 44.13 -47.33
N THR A 317 15.74 43.99 -46.35
CA THR A 317 15.44 44.38 -44.97
C THR A 317 15.54 45.89 -44.75
N GLY A 318 16.14 46.63 -45.69
CA GLY A 318 16.42 48.06 -45.55
C GLY A 318 17.51 48.38 -44.52
N VAL A 319 18.11 47.35 -43.93
CA VAL A 319 19.10 47.46 -42.86
C VAL A 319 20.48 47.18 -43.45
N PRO A 320 21.38 48.19 -43.50
CA PRO A 320 22.70 48.03 -44.09
C PRO A 320 23.47 46.86 -43.46
N GLY A 321 23.86 45.90 -44.30
CA GLY A 321 24.67 44.72 -43.94
C GLY A 321 23.89 43.54 -43.34
N LEU A 322 22.59 43.65 -43.10
CA LEU A 322 21.74 42.54 -42.63
C LEU A 322 21.38 41.58 -43.75
N ASP A 323 21.06 42.09 -44.94
CA ASP A 323 20.75 41.26 -46.10
C ASP A 323 21.91 40.34 -46.47
N ASP A 324 23.14 40.87 -46.51
CA ASP A 324 24.35 40.08 -46.73
C ASP A 324 24.52 38.97 -45.68
N LEU A 325 24.20 39.27 -44.42
CA LEU A 325 24.30 38.31 -43.31
C LEU A 325 23.25 37.19 -43.46
N LEU A 326 22.09 37.51 -44.03
CA LEU A 326 20.99 36.60 -44.32
C LEU A 326 21.12 35.85 -45.65
N GLY A 327 22.12 36.18 -46.47
CA GLY A 327 22.29 35.59 -47.81
C GLY A 327 21.43 36.23 -48.90
N GLY A 328 21.04 37.50 -48.74
CA GLY A 328 20.28 38.30 -49.70
C GLY A 328 19.04 38.99 -49.14
N GLY A 329 18.69 38.76 -47.87
CA GLY A 329 17.49 39.31 -47.22
C GLY A 329 16.60 38.23 -46.62
N LEU A 330 15.35 38.57 -46.29
CA LEU A 330 14.37 37.60 -45.78
C LEU A 330 13.80 36.77 -46.93
N VAL A 331 13.85 35.45 -46.85
CA VAL A 331 13.41 34.57 -47.93
C VAL A 331 11.89 34.66 -48.10
N VAL A 332 11.43 35.02 -49.30
CA VAL A 332 10.01 35.14 -49.66
C VAL A 332 9.33 33.78 -49.56
N GLY A 333 8.19 33.72 -48.88
CA GLY A 333 7.50 32.44 -48.60
C GLY A 333 8.15 31.60 -47.50
N GLY A 334 9.28 32.06 -46.96
CA GLY A 334 9.99 31.45 -45.85
C GLY A 334 9.50 31.95 -44.48
N GLN A 335 9.96 31.26 -43.45
CA GLN A 335 9.77 31.62 -42.06
C GLN A 335 11.08 32.03 -41.43
N ALA A 336 11.13 33.26 -40.95
CA ALA A 336 12.23 33.79 -40.19
C ALA A 336 11.85 33.94 -38.72
N VAL A 337 12.86 33.81 -37.86
CA VAL A 337 12.77 34.16 -36.45
C VAL A 337 13.83 35.20 -36.13
N LEU A 338 13.41 36.31 -35.52
CA LEU A 338 14.27 37.30 -34.90
C LEU A 338 14.20 37.15 -33.39
N ARG A 339 15.23 36.56 -32.78
CA ARG A 339 15.41 36.53 -31.33
C ARG A 339 16.06 37.81 -30.85
N TYR A 340 15.70 38.28 -29.66
CA TYR A 340 16.42 39.41 -29.06
C TYR A 340 16.51 39.38 -27.54
N ASP A 341 17.67 39.80 -27.02
CA ASP A 341 17.90 40.06 -25.59
C ASP A 341 18.01 41.56 -25.32
N ALA A 342 17.25 42.09 -24.34
CA ALA A 342 17.29 43.46 -23.77
C ALA A 342 17.50 44.71 -24.69
N ALA A 343 17.61 44.54 -26.01
CA ALA A 343 18.04 45.50 -27.01
C ALA A 343 16.81 46.02 -27.77
N THR A 344 15.80 46.47 -27.02
CA THR A 344 14.49 46.86 -27.56
C THR A 344 14.62 47.95 -28.63
N ASP A 345 15.46 48.96 -28.39
CA ASP A 345 15.67 50.07 -29.33
C ASP A 345 16.28 49.59 -30.66
N ALA A 346 17.10 48.54 -30.63
CA ALA A 346 17.67 47.94 -31.83
C ALA A 346 16.64 47.17 -32.63
N VAL A 347 15.81 46.38 -31.95
CA VAL A 347 14.75 45.58 -32.59
C VAL A 347 13.70 46.49 -33.18
N ASP A 348 13.26 47.51 -32.44
CA ASP A 348 12.29 48.50 -32.92
C ASP A 348 12.81 49.22 -34.17
N GLY A 349 14.08 49.64 -34.15
CA GLY A 349 14.74 50.26 -35.29
C GLY A 349 14.90 49.33 -36.50
N LEU A 350 15.18 48.03 -36.28
CA LEU A 350 15.25 47.00 -37.33
C LEU A 350 13.87 46.75 -37.95
N LEU A 351 12.86 46.53 -37.10
CA LEU A 351 11.49 46.27 -37.55
C LEU A 351 10.92 47.48 -38.28
N ALA A 352 11.15 48.70 -37.79
CA ALA A 352 10.68 49.92 -38.45
C ALA A 352 11.26 50.07 -39.86
N GLN A 353 12.58 49.83 -40.03
CA GLN A 353 13.23 49.86 -41.34
C GLN A 353 12.73 48.76 -42.27
N LEU A 354 12.60 47.53 -41.76
CA LEU A 354 12.10 46.39 -42.53
C LEU A 354 10.67 46.65 -43.01
N VAL A 355 9.79 47.08 -42.11
CA VAL A 355 8.38 47.35 -42.41
C VAL A 355 8.26 48.48 -43.45
N ALA A 356 9.00 49.58 -43.28
CA ALA A 356 9.00 50.69 -44.23
C ALA A 356 9.54 50.26 -45.60
N THR A 357 10.62 49.48 -45.63
CA THR A 357 11.26 49.03 -46.89
C THR A 357 10.41 48.00 -47.62
N ALA A 358 9.82 47.05 -46.89
CA ALA A 358 8.87 46.08 -47.46
C ALA A 358 7.64 46.79 -48.04
N ALA A 359 7.05 47.74 -47.28
CA ALA A 359 5.94 48.53 -47.78
C ALA A 359 6.33 49.33 -49.04
N ALA A 360 7.43 50.10 -49.00
CA ALA A 360 7.92 50.93 -50.12
C ALA A 360 8.23 50.12 -51.38
N SER A 361 8.70 48.88 -51.23
CA SER A 361 8.96 47.95 -52.35
C SER A 361 7.71 47.24 -52.89
N GLY A 362 6.53 47.55 -52.33
CA GLY A 362 5.24 47.04 -52.82
C GLY A 362 4.78 45.75 -52.15
N THR A 363 5.37 45.35 -51.02
CA THR A 363 4.91 44.23 -50.18
C THR A 363 3.95 44.79 -49.12
N ALA A 364 2.77 44.20 -48.97
CA ALA A 364 1.91 44.58 -47.85
C ALA A 364 2.55 44.09 -46.53
N VAL A 365 2.37 44.81 -45.43
CA VAL A 365 2.94 44.41 -44.14
C VAL A 365 1.86 44.30 -43.07
N SER A 366 1.79 43.16 -42.38
CA SER A 366 1.01 42.97 -41.17
C SER A 366 1.95 42.99 -39.98
N LEU A 367 1.91 44.06 -39.19
CA LEU A 367 2.81 44.28 -38.06
C LEU A 367 2.04 44.13 -36.75
N THR A 368 2.43 43.15 -35.95
CA THR A 368 2.17 43.12 -34.51
C THR A 368 3.38 43.75 -33.81
N PRO A 369 3.35 45.04 -33.43
CA PRO A 369 4.52 45.73 -32.94
C PRO A 369 4.92 45.20 -31.55
N PRO A 370 6.23 45.21 -31.20
CA PRO A 370 6.66 45.11 -29.81
C PRO A 370 6.15 46.31 -28.99
N PRO A 371 6.07 46.19 -27.65
CA PRO A 371 5.47 47.23 -26.80
C PRO A 371 6.21 48.58 -26.83
N THR A 372 7.47 48.57 -27.27
CA THR A 372 8.34 49.75 -27.32
C THR A 372 8.37 50.43 -28.69
N LEU A 373 7.91 49.77 -29.76
CA LEU A 373 7.88 50.35 -31.11
C LEU A 373 6.75 51.38 -31.23
N ASP A 374 7.12 52.66 -31.21
CA ASP A 374 6.19 53.76 -31.35
C ASP A 374 5.94 54.20 -32.81
N ARG A 375 4.83 54.90 -33.01
CA ARG A 375 4.39 55.42 -34.32
C ARG A 375 5.38 56.42 -34.93
N GLY A 376 6.10 57.19 -34.13
CA GLY A 376 7.08 58.18 -34.58
C GLY A 376 8.29 57.50 -35.20
N THR A 377 8.84 56.48 -34.54
CA THR A 377 9.93 55.65 -35.06
C THR A 377 9.56 55.01 -36.40
N LEU A 378 8.34 54.48 -36.52
CA LEU A 378 7.86 53.95 -37.80
C LEU A 378 7.67 55.04 -38.86
N ALA A 379 7.12 56.21 -38.50
CA ALA A 379 6.94 57.33 -39.43
C ALA A 379 8.27 57.86 -39.98
N ASP A 380 9.30 57.95 -39.14
CA ASP A 380 10.65 58.35 -39.54
C ASP A 380 11.26 57.33 -40.50
N ALA A 381 11.04 56.02 -40.28
CA ALA A 381 11.48 54.98 -41.22
C ALA A 381 10.80 55.09 -42.59
N PHE A 382 9.47 55.30 -42.64
CA PHE A 382 8.74 55.52 -43.89
C PHE A 382 9.24 56.77 -44.63
N ALA A 383 9.47 57.87 -43.91
CA ALA A 383 10.00 59.09 -44.51
C ALA A 383 11.40 58.90 -45.11
N ALA A 384 12.25 58.07 -44.49
CA ALA A 384 13.56 57.71 -45.02
C ALA A 384 13.52 56.78 -46.23
N ALA A 385 12.43 56.02 -46.40
CA ALA A 385 12.16 55.21 -47.58
C ALA A 385 11.43 55.99 -48.70
N ASP A 386 11.43 57.33 -48.65
CA ASP A 386 10.71 58.22 -49.56
C ASP A 386 9.19 57.94 -49.64
N ASP A 387 8.60 57.52 -48.52
CA ASP A 387 7.21 57.11 -48.40
C ASP A 387 6.53 57.72 -47.14
N SER A 388 5.24 57.44 -46.95
CA SER A 388 4.42 58.03 -45.90
C SER A 388 3.70 56.95 -45.11
N LEU A 389 3.89 56.93 -43.78
CA LEU A 389 3.18 56.01 -42.89
C LEU A 389 1.66 56.16 -43.00
N VAL A 390 1.18 57.38 -43.20
CA VAL A 390 -0.27 57.65 -43.35
C VAL A 390 -0.80 57.09 -44.66
N ASP A 391 -0.03 57.20 -45.74
CA ASP A 391 -0.42 56.69 -47.05
C ASP A 391 -0.32 55.16 -47.06
N ALA A 392 0.70 54.56 -46.45
CA ALA A 392 0.82 53.11 -46.32
C ALA A 392 -0.36 52.48 -45.54
N LEU A 393 -0.79 53.10 -44.44
CA LEU A 393 -2.01 52.70 -43.72
C LEU A 393 -3.27 52.98 -44.54
N GLY A 394 -3.31 54.08 -45.28
CA GLY A 394 -4.44 54.53 -46.09
C GLY A 394 -4.69 53.68 -47.34
N ASP A 395 -3.62 53.19 -47.95
CA ASP A 395 -3.59 52.47 -49.23
C ASP A 395 -3.48 50.95 -49.05
N ASP A 396 -3.82 50.43 -47.87
CA ASP A 396 -3.83 48.98 -47.55
C ASP A 396 -2.46 48.29 -47.74
N ARG A 397 -1.35 49.04 -47.54
CA ARG A 397 0.04 48.55 -47.60
C ARG A 397 0.63 48.22 -46.23
N LEU A 398 0.08 48.81 -45.16
CA LEU A 398 0.45 48.51 -43.77
C LEU A 398 -0.81 48.24 -42.95
N PHE A 399 -0.76 47.18 -42.15
CA PHE A 399 -1.78 46.80 -41.18
C PHE A 399 -1.09 46.65 -39.82
N VAL A 400 -1.52 47.43 -38.83
CA VAL A 400 -0.97 47.37 -37.47
C VAL A 400 -1.97 46.66 -36.57
N LEU A 401 -1.55 45.54 -35.99
CA LEU A 401 -2.31 44.75 -35.06
C LEU A 401 -1.76 45.04 -33.67
N ASP A 402 -2.41 45.92 -32.92
CA ASP A 402 -1.90 46.46 -31.66
C ASP A 402 -2.44 45.68 -30.45
N PRO A 403 -1.63 44.82 -29.80
CA PRO A 403 -2.04 44.12 -28.59
C PRO A 403 -1.97 44.99 -27.33
N PHE A 404 -1.26 46.12 -27.36
CA PHE A 404 -0.98 46.92 -26.16
C PHE A 404 -1.84 48.19 -26.07
N GLY A 405 -2.44 48.62 -27.19
CA GLY A 405 -3.27 49.82 -27.26
C GLY A 405 -2.50 51.13 -27.28
N GLY A 406 -1.26 51.10 -27.77
CA GLY A 406 -0.41 52.27 -27.94
C GLY A 406 -0.68 53.07 -29.21
N TRP A 407 -1.46 52.53 -30.15
CA TRP A 407 -1.68 53.09 -31.47
C TRP A 407 -3.05 53.78 -31.57
N PRO A 408 -3.13 54.99 -32.15
CA PRO A 408 -4.39 55.70 -32.30
C PRO A 408 -5.27 55.04 -33.37
N ASP A 409 -6.58 55.05 -33.14
CA ASP A 409 -7.58 54.54 -34.09
C ASP A 409 -7.38 55.12 -35.50
N GLY A 410 -7.39 54.25 -36.49
CA GLY A 410 -7.18 54.61 -37.88
C GLY A 410 -7.53 53.47 -38.84
N ARG A 411 -7.54 53.77 -40.14
CA ARG A 411 -7.66 52.71 -41.14
C ARG A 411 -6.46 51.77 -41.00
N ASN A 412 -6.73 50.46 -41.00
CA ASN A 412 -5.74 49.39 -40.87
C ASN A 412 -4.92 49.42 -39.57
N VAL A 413 -5.47 50.03 -38.51
CA VAL A 413 -4.99 49.84 -37.13
C VAL A 413 -6.08 49.05 -36.39
N PHE A 414 -5.73 47.88 -35.86
CA PHE A 414 -6.64 46.97 -35.17
C PHE A 414 -6.21 46.82 -33.71
N ASP A 415 -7.05 47.24 -32.77
CA ASP A 415 -6.83 46.97 -31.35
C ASP A 415 -7.21 45.52 -31.04
N LEU A 416 -6.22 44.67 -30.72
CA LEU A 416 -6.43 43.24 -30.46
C LEU A 416 -7.09 42.96 -29.10
N ARG A 417 -7.30 43.99 -28.27
CA ARG A 417 -8.09 43.90 -27.04
C ARG A 417 -9.58 44.06 -27.33
N GLU A 418 -9.93 44.63 -28.48
CA GLU A 418 -11.30 44.87 -28.93
C GLU A 418 -11.73 43.97 -30.10
N SER A 419 -10.78 43.50 -30.92
CA SER A 419 -11.01 42.57 -32.04
C SER A 419 -10.12 41.34 -31.92
N SER A 420 -10.61 40.16 -32.33
CA SER A 420 -9.76 38.97 -32.35
C SER A 420 -8.67 39.05 -33.40
N LEU A 421 -7.54 38.38 -33.15
CA LEU A 421 -6.43 38.25 -34.09
C LEU A 421 -6.89 37.66 -35.43
N ALA A 422 -7.72 36.61 -35.40
CA ALA A 422 -8.29 36.01 -36.60
C ALA A 422 -9.10 37.00 -37.44
N ALA A 423 -9.95 37.82 -36.82
CA ALA A 423 -10.74 38.83 -37.55
C ALA A 423 -9.87 39.95 -38.15
N ALA A 424 -8.80 40.34 -37.47
CA ALA A 424 -7.82 41.27 -38.01
C ALA A 424 -7.08 40.67 -39.22
N ASN A 425 -6.66 39.40 -39.13
CA ASN A 425 -5.98 38.69 -40.22
C ASN A 425 -6.88 38.47 -41.43
N GLU A 426 -8.14 38.09 -41.25
CA GLU A 426 -9.13 37.99 -42.33
C GLU A 426 -9.33 39.35 -43.03
N THR A 427 -9.41 40.43 -42.25
CA THR A 427 -9.57 41.78 -42.81
C THR A 427 -8.33 42.22 -43.58
N THR A 428 -7.13 41.93 -43.06
CA THR A 428 -5.85 42.17 -43.73
C THR A 428 -5.77 41.39 -45.05
N ALA A 429 -6.12 40.11 -45.04
CA ALA A 429 -6.13 39.27 -46.23
C ALA A 429 -7.13 39.74 -47.29
N ALA A 430 -8.30 40.24 -46.87
CA ALA A 430 -9.33 40.75 -47.77
C ALA A 430 -8.99 42.12 -48.40
N ARG A 431 -8.14 42.92 -47.77
CA ARG A 431 -7.79 44.28 -48.21
C ARG A 431 -6.47 44.37 -48.97
N ARG A 432 -5.54 43.42 -48.76
CA ARG A 432 -4.24 43.48 -49.41
C ARG A 432 -4.33 43.11 -50.89
N ASP A 433 -3.60 43.84 -51.73
CA ASP A 433 -3.45 43.58 -53.18
C ASP A 433 -2.04 43.07 -53.54
N ALA A 434 -1.19 42.81 -52.54
CA ALA A 434 0.20 42.41 -52.68
C ALA A 434 0.56 41.24 -51.73
N PRO A 435 1.68 40.53 -51.97
CA PRO A 435 2.23 39.58 -51.01
C PRO A 435 2.41 40.23 -49.63
N LEU A 436 2.19 39.46 -48.57
CA LEU A 436 2.22 39.93 -47.19
C LEU A 436 3.52 39.55 -46.49
N LEU A 437 4.19 40.52 -45.87
CA LEU A 437 5.15 40.27 -44.80
C LEU A 437 4.41 40.33 -43.46
N VAL A 438 4.33 39.20 -42.77
CA VAL A 438 3.81 39.13 -41.40
C VAL A 438 4.96 39.31 -40.43
N VAL A 439 4.94 40.38 -39.65
CA VAL A 439 5.87 40.63 -38.56
C VAL A 439 5.11 40.42 -37.26
N GLY A 440 5.22 39.23 -36.68
CA GLY A 440 4.48 38.83 -35.49
C GLY A 440 5.34 38.90 -34.23
N ASN A 441 5.02 39.78 -33.29
CA ASN A 441 5.63 39.79 -31.96
C ASN A 441 4.98 38.75 -31.04
N ILE A 442 5.67 37.65 -30.80
CA ILE A 442 5.13 36.50 -30.05
C ILE A 442 4.81 36.86 -28.60
N ALA A 443 5.55 37.80 -28.00
CA ALA A 443 5.24 38.27 -26.64
C ALA A 443 3.86 38.94 -26.56
N GLY A 444 3.50 39.76 -27.56
CA GLY A 444 2.18 40.40 -27.63
C GLY A 444 1.06 39.41 -27.95
N GLU A 445 1.31 38.41 -28.78
CA GLU A 445 0.33 37.36 -29.09
C GLU A 445 0.06 36.46 -27.87
N VAL A 446 1.09 36.09 -27.11
CA VAL A 446 0.95 35.33 -25.86
C VAL A 446 0.21 36.14 -24.80
N GLU A 447 0.41 37.45 -24.72
CA GLU A 447 -0.32 38.31 -23.79
C GLU A 447 -1.84 38.35 -24.06
N ILE A 448 -2.24 38.33 -25.33
CA ILE A 448 -3.65 38.39 -25.74
C ILE A 448 -4.32 37.01 -25.75
N LEU A 449 -3.63 35.98 -26.23
CA LEU A 449 -4.22 34.65 -26.48
C LEU A 449 -3.84 33.60 -25.43
N GLY A 450 -2.73 33.78 -24.72
CA GLY A 450 -2.12 32.73 -23.90
C GLY A 450 -1.27 31.74 -24.72
N GLU A 451 -0.39 30.98 -24.06
CA GLU A 451 0.65 30.19 -24.74
C GLU A 451 0.09 29.09 -25.68
N ALA A 452 -0.95 28.37 -25.23
CA ALA A 452 -1.55 27.30 -26.01
C ALA A 452 -2.21 27.84 -27.29
N ASP A 453 -2.91 28.96 -27.17
CA ASP A 453 -3.65 29.57 -28.28
C ASP A 453 -2.74 30.42 -29.19
N ALA A 454 -1.65 30.99 -28.69
CA ALA A 454 -0.60 31.58 -29.53
C ALA A 454 0.11 30.51 -30.39
N ARG A 455 0.29 29.30 -29.84
CA ARG A 455 0.74 28.14 -30.62
C ARG A 455 -0.33 27.70 -31.62
N ALA A 456 -1.61 27.77 -31.25
CA ALA A 456 -2.74 27.42 -32.12
C ALA A 456 -2.95 28.39 -33.28
N ALA A 457 -2.86 29.70 -33.02
CA ALA A 457 -3.03 30.78 -34.00
C ALA A 457 -1.98 30.75 -35.10
N ARG A 458 -0.78 30.23 -34.81
CA ARG A 458 0.22 29.89 -35.84
C ARG A 458 -0.35 28.91 -36.87
N TYR A 459 -1.15 27.92 -36.45
CA TYR A 459 -1.76 26.91 -37.32
C TYR A 459 -2.98 27.45 -38.07
N GLU A 460 -3.86 28.21 -37.42
CA GLU A 460 -5.08 28.74 -38.06
C GLU A 460 -4.78 29.76 -39.17
N ASN A 461 -3.68 30.51 -39.03
CA ASN A 461 -3.20 31.44 -40.04
C ASN A 461 -2.70 30.76 -41.33
N ASP A 462 -2.42 29.45 -41.27
CA ASP A 462 -1.92 28.65 -42.41
C ASP A 462 -3.02 27.94 -43.19
N ASP A 463 -4.22 27.83 -42.61
CA ASP A 463 -5.40 27.21 -43.22
C ASP A 463 -6.13 28.19 -44.16
N GLY A 464 -5.38 28.88 -45.03
CA GLY A 464 -5.92 29.60 -46.19
C GLY A 464 -6.00 31.13 -46.09
N VAL A 465 -5.44 31.76 -45.05
CA VAL A 465 -5.40 33.23 -44.91
C VAL A 465 -4.14 33.84 -45.56
N PHE A 466 -3.04 33.08 -45.60
CA PHE A 466 -1.77 33.51 -46.19
C PHE A 466 -1.43 32.73 -47.47
N GLY A 467 -0.95 33.46 -48.48
CA GLY A 467 -0.56 32.92 -49.77
C GLY A 467 0.90 32.47 -49.78
N SER A 468 1.29 31.78 -50.85
CA SER A 468 2.62 31.15 -50.94
C SER A 468 3.83 32.08 -51.03
N ARG A 469 3.58 33.37 -51.30
CA ARG A 469 4.60 34.42 -51.37
C ARG A 469 4.60 35.27 -50.11
N ASP A 470 3.79 34.91 -49.12
CA ASP A 470 3.74 35.62 -47.86
C ASP A 470 4.89 35.15 -46.96
N THR A 471 5.63 36.10 -46.42
CA THR A 471 6.81 35.86 -45.59
C THR A 471 6.45 36.06 -44.14
N VAL A 472 6.90 35.18 -43.25
CA VAL A 472 6.64 35.32 -41.82
C VAL A 472 7.94 35.61 -41.09
N LEU A 473 7.98 36.70 -40.33
CA LEU A 473 9.01 37.02 -39.36
C LEU A 473 8.41 36.98 -37.96
N ASN A 474 8.76 35.94 -37.19
CA ASN A 474 8.39 35.85 -35.79
C ASN A 474 9.45 36.55 -34.94
N VAL A 475 9.04 37.57 -34.21
CA VAL A 475 9.88 38.34 -33.31
C VAL A 475 9.70 37.78 -31.90
N VAL A 476 10.77 37.25 -31.33
CA VAL A 476 10.76 36.48 -30.08
C VAL A 476 11.74 37.11 -29.08
N GLY A 477 11.19 37.85 -28.12
CA GLY A 477 11.97 38.43 -27.03
C GLY A 477 12.18 37.46 -25.86
N ASP A 478 13.08 37.83 -24.94
CA ASP A 478 13.37 37.07 -23.70
C ASP A 478 12.16 36.87 -22.77
N SER A 479 11.07 37.63 -22.94
CA SER A 479 9.85 37.43 -22.19
C SER A 479 9.06 36.17 -22.59
N VAL A 480 9.40 35.54 -23.72
CA VAL A 480 8.78 34.30 -24.21
C VAL A 480 9.47 33.07 -23.58
N PRO A 481 8.72 32.07 -23.05
CA PRO A 481 9.32 30.86 -22.47
C PRO A 481 10.26 30.13 -23.45
N GLU A 482 11.41 29.64 -22.98
CA GLU A 482 12.43 29.04 -23.87
C GLU A 482 11.92 27.81 -24.63
N THR A 483 11.01 27.02 -24.07
CA THR A 483 10.37 25.90 -24.77
C THR A 483 9.56 26.36 -25.98
N LEU A 484 8.88 27.51 -25.88
CA LEU A 484 8.15 28.11 -26.99
C LEU A 484 9.09 28.82 -27.96
N ALA A 485 10.12 29.52 -27.48
CA ALA A 485 11.14 30.15 -28.32
C ALA A 485 11.90 29.11 -29.17
N ALA A 486 12.25 27.96 -28.57
CA ALA A 486 12.87 26.83 -29.26
C ALA A 486 11.95 26.20 -30.30
N PHE A 487 10.64 26.12 -30.03
CA PHE A 487 9.65 25.67 -31.00
C PHE A 487 9.61 26.58 -32.24
N TYR A 488 9.55 27.91 -32.07
CA TYR A 488 9.58 28.85 -33.20
C TYR A 488 10.89 28.80 -33.98
N ALA A 489 12.04 28.76 -33.28
CA ALA A 489 13.35 28.69 -33.92
C ALA A 489 13.57 27.34 -34.65
N GLY A 490 13.06 26.24 -34.10
CA GLY A 490 13.14 24.91 -34.70
C GLY A 490 12.45 24.85 -36.06
N ALA A 491 11.30 25.52 -36.18
CA ALA A 491 10.49 25.56 -37.39
C ALA A 491 10.89 26.67 -38.40
N ALA A 492 11.87 27.51 -38.07
CA ALA A 492 12.27 28.62 -38.93
C ALA A 492 13.32 28.21 -39.97
N ASP A 493 13.16 28.73 -41.18
CA ASP A 493 14.09 28.59 -42.30
C ASP A 493 15.27 29.57 -42.17
N GLN A 494 15.03 30.72 -41.54
CA GLN A 494 16.06 31.70 -41.16
C GLN A 494 15.96 32.00 -39.67
N VAL A 495 17.10 32.00 -38.97
CA VAL A 495 17.16 32.39 -37.56
C VAL A 495 18.21 33.46 -37.38
N VAL A 496 17.79 34.61 -36.85
CA VAL A 496 18.65 35.73 -36.47
C VAL A 496 18.46 36.00 -35.00
N ALA A 497 19.55 36.32 -34.30
CA ALA A 497 19.54 36.77 -32.92
C ALA A 497 20.19 38.15 -32.83
N VAL A 498 19.56 39.06 -32.09
CA VAL A 498 20.08 40.38 -31.73
C VAL A 498 20.40 40.35 -30.26
N SER A 499 21.65 40.59 -29.91
CA SER A 499 22.10 40.58 -28.52
C SER A 499 22.84 41.87 -28.17
N GLN A 500 22.67 42.35 -26.95
CA GLN A 500 23.41 43.48 -26.41
C GLN A 500 24.22 43.04 -25.19
N ASP A 501 25.55 43.00 -25.36
CA ASP A 501 26.48 42.78 -24.25
C ASP A 501 27.18 44.10 -23.88
N ALA A 502 26.88 44.60 -22.67
CA ALA A 502 27.25 45.93 -22.20
C ALA A 502 26.84 47.06 -23.18
N ASP A 503 27.79 47.63 -23.91
CA ASP A 503 27.58 48.70 -24.90
C ASP A 503 27.78 48.21 -26.36
N ALA A 504 27.92 46.89 -26.57
CA ALA A 504 28.13 46.29 -27.87
C ALA A 504 26.89 45.53 -28.34
N LEU A 505 26.24 46.08 -29.38
CA LEU A 505 25.14 45.41 -30.09
C LEU A 505 25.71 44.47 -31.16
N ALA A 506 25.19 43.26 -31.24
CA ALA A 506 25.55 42.29 -32.27
C ALA A 506 24.31 41.65 -32.90
N VAL A 507 24.42 41.33 -34.18
CA VAL A 507 23.41 40.57 -34.92
C VAL A 507 24.06 39.29 -35.41
N GLU A 508 23.49 38.15 -35.02
CA GLU A 508 23.97 36.81 -35.33
C GLU A 508 22.96 36.09 -36.21
N ARG A 509 23.35 35.70 -37.43
CA ARG A 509 22.64 34.66 -38.19
C ARG A 509 23.02 33.31 -37.61
N ARG A 510 22.02 32.53 -37.21
CA ARG A 510 22.16 31.13 -36.73
C ARG A 510 21.75 30.09 -37.76
N ARG A 511 20.85 30.44 -38.69
CA ARG A 511 20.35 29.52 -39.72
C ARG A 511 19.90 30.29 -40.96
N THR A 512 20.10 29.68 -42.12
CA THR A 512 19.53 30.03 -43.44
C THR A 512 19.16 28.74 -44.19
N PRO A 513 18.33 28.78 -45.24
CA PRO A 513 18.01 27.59 -46.04
C PRO A 513 19.24 26.89 -46.63
N THR A 514 20.32 27.65 -46.86
CA THR A 514 21.56 27.18 -47.49
C THR A 514 22.70 26.86 -46.51
N SER A 515 22.57 27.22 -45.23
CA SER A 515 23.63 27.05 -44.23
C SER A 515 23.09 27.15 -42.81
N ASP A 516 23.49 26.18 -41.97
CA ASP A 516 23.29 26.19 -40.52
C ASP A 516 24.51 26.75 -39.75
N ASP A 517 25.52 27.29 -40.45
CA ASP A 517 26.66 27.91 -39.78
C ASP A 517 26.20 29.21 -39.09
N SER A 518 26.80 29.54 -37.95
CA SER A 518 26.59 30.85 -37.33
C SER A 518 27.54 31.90 -37.90
N ALA A 519 27.03 33.12 -38.12
CA ALA A 519 27.82 34.28 -38.49
C ALA A 519 27.31 35.49 -37.71
N SER A 520 28.22 36.26 -37.11
CA SER A 520 27.88 37.42 -36.28
C SER A 520 28.55 38.68 -36.78
N ARG A 521 27.82 39.80 -36.75
CA ARG A 521 28.30 41.14 -37.11
C ARG A 521 27.97 42.12 -35.99
N ALA A 522 28.94 42.98 -35.66
CA ALA A 522 28.71 44.09 -34.74
C ALA A 522 27.79 45.13 -35.39
N ALA A 523 26.83 45.66 -34.63
CA ALA A 523 25.87 46.66 -35.06
C ALA A 523 25.98 47.95 -34.24
N THR A 524 25.52 49.06 -34.80
CA THR A 524 25.49 50.37 -34.15
C THR A 524 24.13 51.03 -34.27
N LEU A 525 23.65 51.64 -33.18
CA LEU A 525 22.40 52.39 -33.13
C LEU A 525 22.60 53.86 -33.53
N GLN A 526 21.62 54.42 -34.24
CA GLN A 526 21.59 55.82 -34.66
C GLN A 526 20.24 56.46 -34.32
N PRO A 527 20.18 57.77 -34.01
CA PRO A 527 18.94 58.47 -33.67
C PRO A 527 18.03 58.76 -34.87
N SER A 528 18.48 58.43 -36.10
CA SER A 528 17.74 58.63 -37.34
C SER A 528 17.99 57.44 -38.28
N PRO A 529 17.08 57.13 -39.22
CA PRO A 529 17.26 56.05 -40.18
C PRO A 529 18.56 56.17 -41.01
N PRO A 530 19.26 55.04 -41.30
CA PRO A 530 19.00 53.69 -40.78
C PRO A 530 19.34 53.59 -39.29
N PHE A 531 18.34 53.28 -38.45
CA PHE A 531 18.43 53.23 -36.99
C PHE A 531 19.44 52.18 -36.51
N VAL A 532 19.67 51.15 -37.31
CA VAL A 532 20.64 50.08 -37.07
C VAL A 532 21.49 49.91 -38.32
N SER A 533 22.81 49.90 -38.16
CA SER A 533 23.76 49.59 -39.22
C SER A 533 24.71 48.51 -38.74
N LEU A 534 24.88 47.45 -39.53
CA LEU A 534 25.89 46.42 -39.27
C LEU A 534 27.23 46.88 -39.86
N ARG A 535 28.33 46.57 -39.19
CA ARG A 535 29.67 46.83 -39.74
C ARG A 535 29.93 45.87 -40.90
N SER A 536 30.43 46.40 -42.01
CA SER A 536 30.98 45.58 -43.09
C SER A 536 32.19 44.80 -42.57
N GLU A 537 32.35 43.56 -43.03
CA GLU A 537 33.55 42.75 -42.78
C GLU A 537 34.83 43.40 -43.32
#